data_AF-A0AAD7GG69-F1
#
_entry.id   AF-A0AAD7GG69-F1
#
_cell.length_a   1.000
_cell.length_b   1.000
_cell.length_c   1.000
_cell.angle_alpha   90.00
_cell.angle_beta   90.00
_cell.angle_gamma   90.00
#
_symmetry.space_group_name_H-M   'P 1'
#
loop_
_entity.id
_entity.type
_entity.pdbx_description
1 polymer ?
#
loop_
_entity_poly.entity_id
_entity_poly.type
_entity_poly.pdbx_seq_one_letter_code
_entity_poly.pdbx_strand_id
1 'polypeptide(L)'
;MPRSISLDLYPLNSTFQSSSMLPVVKNAGHTTASAPRPHIVYKFEVDRDGLVDVVQKRYSEFVALHAALGISDFELPPKRLLVTTFIPSAWLDDALIAERKAGLGEYLTKLLTSPHYRHSEVVQEFLALSITASPVEFELEDAVPSILSRKTVEELISATANFISAAYYPSWTADGFPPEKFDYSKFDILFFAFAIPNTSSTLTWDAPTQAMLKRLVASAKKSGHGTKIVLSVGGWTGSAAFHQIAGSSANRSKFVSTLSSVVSKFGLDGIDIDWEYPNQAGAGNPFGPADSANFLSLLKALRMSLGPSKIISAAVTDLPWLGSNGSPLTDVSAYAAQLSYVNLMNYDINGGWSAAPGPNAPLGNLCGNSSQPAYSAQAAFKQWTAAKFPASKLLLGLPLYGYVFKSTKTALASFALPENGEEAEAAPDPDADIEDEVPADDLEVNDTLHGANKRPAYMESPEAEAAELESEVSTEAVANLGKWWGQAIPFNSLVASGALVKNPDGTYGAGPGFKRAWDDCSDTPFLYNTAQKTVVSYDDTSSLEQKAAFAKLKGMAGCFTWSSDQDDGVTLQKAIRKGLGKL
;
A
#
# COMPACT_ATOMS: atom_id res chain seq x y z
N MET A 1 -50.77 77.92 37.56
CA MET A 1 -50.20 76.85 36.71
C MET A 1 -50.51 75.50 37.35
N PRO A 2 -50.78 74.44 36.55
CA PRO A 2 -51.89 73.52 36.75
C PRO A 2 -51.52 72.18 37.45
N ARG A 3 -52.45 71.63 38.24
CA ARG A 3 -53.24 70.37 38.06
C ARG A 3 -52.76 69.15 38.88
N SER A 4 -53.49 68.83 39.95
CA SER A 4 -54.42 67.66 40.11
C SER A 4 -54.08 66.39 39.28
N ILE A 5 -54.15 65.13 39.72
CA ILE A 5 -54.99 64.42 40.71
C ILE A 5 -54.39 63.01 40.96
N SER A 6 -54.70 62.48 42.15
CA SER A 6 -54.56 61.12 42.71
C SER A 6 -54.83 59.91 41.78
N LEU A 7 -54.23 58.74 42.07
CA LEU A 7 -54.96 57.48 42.36
C LEU A 7 -54.05 56.25 42.56
N ASP A 8 -54.30 55.57 43.68
CA ASP A 8 -54.35 54.13 43.97
C ASP A 8 -53.20 53.15 43.65
N LEU A 9 -52.84 52.46 44.73
CA LEU A 9 -51.93 51.32 44.84
C LEU A 9 -52.67 50.00 44.55
N TYR A 10 -52.11 49.18 43.66
CA TYR A 10 -52.26 47.72 43.62
C TYR A 10 -50.88 47.07 43.43
N PRO A 11 -50.67 45.84 43.93
CA PRO A 11 -49.33 45.32 44.22
C PRO A 11 -48.68 44.68 42.99
N LEU A 12 -47.41 45.03 42.74
CA LEU A 12 -46.58 44.34 41.77
C LEU A 12 -46.01 43.07 42.40
N ASN A 13 -46.64 41.94 42.08
CA ASN A 13 -46.00 40.65 42.05
C ASN A 13 -44.99 40.68 40.88
N SER A 14 -43.69 40.77 41.15
CA SER A 14 -42.66 40.44 40.15
C SER A 14 -41.86 39.23 40.61
N THR A 15 -42.28 38.07 40.11
CA THR A 15 -41.40 36.92 39.90
C THR A 15 -40.18 37.38 39.11
N PHE A 16 -39.02 37.48 39.79
CA PHE A 16 -37.72 37.48 39.14
C PHE A 16 -37.51 36.09 38.53
N GLN A 17 -37.99 35.87 37.30
CA GLN A 17 -37.37 34.89 36.43
C GLN A 17 -36.02 35.47 36.02
N SER A 18 -34.95 35.03 36.70
CA SER A 18 -33.61 35.08 36.13
C SER A 18 -33.65 34.22 34.87
N SER A 19 -33.81 34.88 33.72
CA SER A 19 -33.45 34.30 32.44
C SER A 19 -31.94 34.13 32.46
N SER A 20 -31.44 32.95 32.87
CA SER A 20 -30.04 32.59 32.62
C SER A 20 -29.86 32.60 31.10
N MET A 21 -29.23 33.64 30.55
CA MET A 21 -28.89 33.63 29.14
C MET A 21 -27.92 32.46 28.93
N LEU A 22 -28.21 31.62 27.93
CA LEU A 22 -27.30 30.53 27.58
C LEU A 22 -25.94 31.15 27.21
N PRO A 23 -24.82 30.60 27.70
CA PRO A 23 -23.51 31.14 27.43
C PRO A 23 -23.25 31.16 25.92
N VAL A 24 -22.75 32.29 25.42
CA VAL A 24 -22.46 32.49 24.00
C VAL A 24 -20.96 32.41 23.79
N VAL A 25 -20.51 31.44 22.99
CA VAL A 25 -19.12 31.32 22.56
C VAL A 25 -19.00 31.91 21.15
N LYS A 26 -18.16 32.94 21.00
CA LYS A 26 -17.82 33.53 19.70
C LYS A 26 -16.37 33.28 19.37
N ASN A 27 -16.11 32.89 18.13
CA ASN A 27 -14.76 32.73 17.63
C ASN A 27 -14.11 34.11 17.45
N ALA A 28 -13.10 34.42 18.25
CA ALA A 28 -12.44 35.73 18.27
C ALA A 28 -11.10 35.77 17.53
N GLY A 29 -10.61 34.62 17.04
CA GLY A 29 -9.44 34.52 16.17
C GLY A 29 -8.52 33.35 16.52
N HIS A 30 -7.29 33.43 16.02
CA HIS A 30 -6.18 32.58 16.44
C HIS A 30 -4.88 33.38 16.28
N THR A 31 -3.83 33.02 17.01
CA THR A 31 -2.47 33.54 16.79
C THR A 31 -1.52 32.41 16.43
N THR A 32 -0.52 32.71 15.62
CA THR A 32 0.65 31.87 15.37
C THR A 32 1.80 32.41 16.22
N ALA A 33 1.95 31.89 17.43
CA ALA A 33 2.98 32.38 18.36
C ALA A 33 4.35 31.75 18.02
N SER A 34 5.43 32.53 17.98
CA SER A 34 6.79 32.00 17.79
C SER A 34 7.71 32.32 18.97
N ALA A 35 8.13 31.23 19.64
CA ALA A 35 9.40 30.95 20.34
C ALA A 35 9.11 30.02 21.54
N PRO A 36 9.84 28.89 21.72
CA PRO A 36 10.93 28.38 20.89
C PRO A 36 10.46 27.64 19.62
N ARG A 37 9.16 27.38 19.44
CA ARG A 37 8.57 26.76 18.23
C ARG A 37 7.21 27.37 17.86
N PRO A 38 6.87 27.50 16.56
CA PRO A 38 5.56 27.96 16.12
C PRO A 38 4.43 27.03 16.56
N HIS A 39 3.36 27.57 17.14
CA HIS A 39 2.15 26.85 17.53
C HIS A 39 0.92 27.75 17.36
N ILE A 40 -0.27 27.14 17.32
CA ILE A 40 -1.55 27.86 17.18
C ILE A 40 -2.20 28.01 18.56
N VAL A 41 -2.52 29.25 18.89
CA VAL A 41 -3.39 29.57 20.04
C VAL A 41 -4.74 29.98 19.50
N TYR A 42 -5.80 29.27 19.91
CA TYR A 42 -7.17 29.60 19.57
C TYR A 42 -7.74 30.61 20.56
N LYS A 43 -8.43 31.63 20.04
CA LYS A 43 -9.02 32.70 20.84
C LYS A 43 -10.55 32.66 20.75
N PHE A 44 -11.20 32.54 21.89
CA PHE A 44 -12.66 32.53 22.03
C PHE A 44 -13.11 33.66 22.94
N GLU A 45 -14.18 34.36 22.56
CA GLU A 45 -14.96 35.21 23.44
C GLU A 45 -16.07 34.36 24.06
N VAL A 46 -16.11 34.29 25.39
CA VAL A 46 -17.09 33.51 26.14
C VAL A 46 -17.90 34.47 26.99
N ASP A 47 -19.18 34.63 26.65
CA ASP A 47 -20.14 35.41 27.44
C ASP A 47 -20.78 34.52 28.51
N ARG A 48 -20.58 34.89 29.78
CA ARG A 48 -21.18 34.25 30.95
C ARG A 48 -22.02 35.31 31.69
N ASP A 49 -23.34 35.24 31.52
CA ASP A 49 -24.29 36.12 32.21
C ASP A 49 -24.00 37.63 32.05
N GLY A 50 -23.50 38.05 30.87
CA GLY A 50 -23.18 39.44 30.55
C GLY A 50 -21.73 39.85 30.81
N LEU A 51 -20.90 38.94 31.31
CA LEU A 51 -19.45 39.11 31.42
C LEU A 51 -18.75 38.38 30.27
N VAL A 52 -18.08 39.13 29.39
CA VAL A 52 -17.35 38.58 28.24
C VAL A 52 -15.88 38.37 28.61
N ASP A 53 -15.47 37.11 28.70
CA ASP A 53 -14.08 36.71 28.91
C ASP A 53 -13.42 36.28 27.59
N VAL A 54 -12.12 36.52 27.47
CA VAL A 54 -11.32 36.06 26.33
C VAL A 54 -10.48 34.87 26.75
N VAL A 55 -10.84 33.70 26.22
CA VAL A 55 -10.16 32.42 26.47
C VAL A 55 -9.16 32.17 25.35
N GLN A 56 -7.89 31.95 25.73
CA GLN A 56 -6.81 31.64 24.80
C GLN A 56 -6.20 30.29 25.14
N LYS A 57 -6.30 29.33 24.22
CA LYS A 57 -5.95 27.93 24.48
C LYS A 57 -5.31 27.25 23.28
N ARG A 58 -4.36 26.36 23.55
CA ARG A 58 -3.81 25.42 22.57
C ARG A 58 -4.68 24.17 22.47
N TYR A 59 -4.52 23.40 21.40
CA TYR A 59 -5.29 22.16 21.21
C TYR A 59 -4.99 21.12 22.29
N SER A 60 -3.72 20.98 22.72
CA SER A 60 -3.33 20.09 23.82
C SER A 60 -4.10 20.37 25.13
N GLU A 61 -4.40 21.63 25.41
CA GLU A 61 -5.16 22.03 26.60
C GLU A 61 -6.62 21.58 26.53
N PHE A 62 -7.22 21.56 25.34
CA PHE A 62 -8.55 20.98 25.14
C PHE A 62 -8.54 19.46 25.29
N VAL A 63 -7.48 18.78 24.84
CA VAL A 63 -7.29 17.34 25.03
C VAL A 63 -7.18 17.00 26.51
N ALA A 64 -6.36 17.76 27.25
CA ALA A 64 -6.20 17.59 28.69
C ALA A 64 -7.52 17.83 29.44
N LEU A 65 -8.26 18.89 29.08
CA LEU A 65 -9.59 19.17 29.64
C LEU A 65 -10.57 18.01 29.37
N HIS A 66 -10.61 17.52 28.13
CA HIS A 66 -11.50 16.45 27.73
C HIS A 66 -11.22 15.14 28.49
N ALA A 67 -9.94 14.80 28.66
CA ALA A 67 -9.51 13.65 29.44
C ALA A 67 -9.83 13.80 30.94
N ALA A 68 -9.57 14.98 31.52
CA ALA A 68 -9.83 15.27 32.92
C ALA A 68 -11.33 15.20 33.29
N LEU A 69 -12.21 15.56 32.35
CA LEU A 69 -13.65 15.50 32.53
C LEU A 69 -14.26 14.12 32.19
N GLY A 70 -13.49 13.21 31.58
CA GLY A 70 -13.97 11.88 31.20
C GLY A 70 -15.17 11.89 30.24
N ILE A 71 -15.23 12.87 29.33
CA ILE A 71 -16.42 13.11 28.49
C ILE A 71 -16.59 12.00 27.46
N SER A 72 -17.76 11.37 27.45
CA SER A 72 -18.20 10.43 26.41
C SER A 72 -19.29 10.96 25.49
N ASP A 73 -19.91 12.09 25.85
CA ASP A 73 -21.18 12.53 25.24
C ASP A 73 -20.98 13.37 23.98
N PHE A 74 -19.78 13.90 23.78
CA PHE A 74 -19.39 14.66 22.58
C PHE A 74 -17.88 14.69 22.44
N GLU A 75 -17.40 14.63 21.21
CA GLU A 75 -15.98 14.52 20.89
C GLU A 75 -15.32 15.88 20.69
N LEU A 76 -14.00 15.94 20.89
CA LEU A 76 -13.19 17.05 20.38
C LEU A 76 -13.20 17.04 18.84
N PRO A 77 -13.12 18.21 18.19
CA PRO A 77 -12.97 18.24 16.74
C PRO A 77 -11.70 17.47 16.34
N PRO A 78 -11.77 16.61 15.32
CA PRO A 78 -10.68 15.70 14.99
C PRO A 78 -9.40 16.48 14.66
N LYS A 79 -8.29 16.06 15.23
CA LYS A 79 -6.97 16.47 14.77
C LYS A 79 -6.65 15.73 13.49
N ARG A 80 -7.21 16.19 12.37
CA ARG A 80 -6.71 15.79 11.06
C ARG A 80 -5.24 16.17 11.02
N LEU A 81 -4.35 15.17 11.01
CA LEU A 81 -2.96 15.38 10.61
C LEU A 81 -3.02 16.05 9.24
N LEU A 82 -2.44 17.25 9.10
CA LEU A 82 -2.25 17.83 7.77
C LEU A 82 -1.14 17.01 7.10
N VAL A 83 -1.51 15.85 6.58
CA VAL A 83 -0.72 15.19 5.56
C VAL A 83 -1.17 15.86 4.27
N THR A 84 -0.38 16.79 3.75
CA THR A 84 -0.64 17.39 2.43
C THR A 84 -0.39 16.34 1.36
N THR A 85 -1.38 15.49 1.14
CA THR A 85 -1.62 14.92 -0.19
C THR A 85 -2.28 15.99 -1.04
N PHE A 86 -1.50 16.58 -1.95
CA PHE A 86 -1.93 17.19 -3.22
C PHE A 86 -2.71 18.52 -3.24
N ILE A 87 -2.38 19.53 -2.42
CA ILE A 87 -2.80 20.93 -2.67
C ILE A 87 -1.61 21.88 -2.44
N PRO A 88 -1.37 22.92 -3.29
CA PRO A 88 -0.32 23.91 -3.08
C PRO A 88 -0.38 24.54 -1.69
N SER A 89 0.77 24.63 -1.03
CA SER A 89 1.00 24.96 0.39
C SER A 89 0.40 26.28 0.89
N ALA A 90 -0.01 27.20 0.01
CA ALA A 90 -0.51 28.52 0.40
C ALA A 90 -2.03 28.59 0.67
N TRP A 91 -2.81 27.54 0.37
CA TRP A 91 -4.29 27.62 0.38
C TRP A 91 -5.00 26.74 1.43
N LEU A 92 -4.29 25.79 2.07
CA LEU A 92 -4.92 24.80 2.96
C LEU A 92 -4.82 25.12 4.46
N ASP A 93 -3.86 25.96 4.88
CA ASP A 93 -3.61 26.25 6.28
C ASP A 93 -4.80 27.00 6.93
N ASP A 94 -5.36 28.00 6.27
CA ASP A 94 -6.43 28.83 6.84
C ASP A 94 -7.78 28.10 6.97
N ALA A 95 -8.12 27.23 6.01
CA ALA A 95 -9.41 26.53 5.99
C ALA A 95 -9.52 25.49 7.11
N LEU A 96 -8.44 24.75 7.39
CA LEU A 96 -8.43 23.71 8.42
C LEU A 96 -8.21 24.28 9.81
N ILE A 97 -7.45 25.38 9.93
CA ILE A 97 -7.41 26.18 11.16
C ILE A 97 -8.81 26.76 11.44
N ALA A 98 -9.54 27.19 10.41
CA ALA A 98 -10.91 27.65 10.55
C ALA A 98 -11.88 26.52 10.97
N GLU A 99 -11.80 25.32 10.37
CA GLU A 99 -12.58 24.14 10.77
C GLU A 99 -12.32 23.78 12.23
N ARG A 100 -11.05 23.66 12.64
CA ARG A 100 -10.68 23.30 14.02
C ARG A 100 -11.10 24.37 15.01
N LYS A 101 -10.91 25.65 14.68
CA LYS A 101 -11.39 26.77 15.50
C LYS A 101 -12.91 26.72 15.66
N ALA A 102 -13.66 26.47 14.59
CA ALA A 102 -15.11 26.34 14.65
C ALA A 102 -15.55 25.17 15.54
N GLY A 103 -14.93 23.99 15.37
CA GLY A 103 -15.25 22.82 16.18
C GLY A 103 -14.88 22.97 17.65
N LEU A 104 -13.79 23.66 17.98
CA LEU A 104 -13.41 23.97 19.37
C LEU A 104 -14.39 24.96 20.01
N GLY A 105 -14.88 25.94 19.24
CA GLY A 105 -15.95 26.84 19.68
C GLY A 105 -17.26 26.09 19.95
N GLU A 106 -17.61 25.12 19.10
CA GLU A 106 -18.78 24.25 19.33
C GLU A 106 -18.59 23.36 20.57
N TYR A 107 -17.39 22.80 20.76
CA TYR A 107 -17.04 22.00 21.94
C TYR A 107 -17.18 22.80 23.24
N LEU A 108 -16.64 24.03 23.27
CA LEU A 108 -16.82 24.97 24.39
C LEU A 108 -18.31 25.28 24.62
N THR A 109 -19.07 25.50 23.55
CA THR A 109 -20.52 25.75 23.66
C THR A 109 -21.23 24.58 24.32
N LYS A 110 -20.91 23.33 23.92
CA LYS A 110 -21.50 22.11 24.52
C LYS A 110 -21.12 21.96 25.99
N LEU A 111 -19.88 22.25 26.36
CA LEU A 111 -19.43 22.24 27.76
C LEU A 111 -20.22 23.22 28.63
N LEU A 112 -20.39 24.45 28.15
CA LEU A 112 -20.98 25.54 28.93
C LEU A 112 -22.51 25.48 28.98
N THR A 113 -23.13 24.86 27.97
CA THR A 113 -24.59 24.63 27.94
C THR A 113 -25.00 23.35 28.68
N SER A 114 -24.10 22.39 28.85
CA SER A 114 -24.36 21.16 29.61
C SER A 114 -24.50 21.44 31.12
N PRO A 115 -25.62 21.07 31.76
CA PRO A 115 -25.78 21.16 33.21
C PRO A 115 -24.75 20.32 33.98
N HIS A 116 -24.19 19.29 33.34
CA HIS A 116 -23.24 18.37 33.97
C HIS A 116 -21.84 18.97 34.08
N TYR A 117 -21.39 19.73 33.07
CA TYR A 117 -20.01 20.21 32.98
C TYR A 117 -19.85 21.71 33.31
N ARG A 118 -20.87 22.54 33.08
CA ARG A 118 -20.75 24.02 33.15
C ARG A 118 -20.31 24.58 34.51
N HIS A 119 -20.55 23.86 35.61
CA HIS A 119 -20.16 24.26 36.97
C HIS A 119 -18.96 23.46 37.51
N SER A 120 -18.31 22.64 36.68
CA SER A 120 -17.12 21.90 37.09
C SER A 120 -15.96 22.84 37.39
N GLU A 121 -15.27 22.62 38.49
CA GLU A 121 -14.07 23.37 38.90
C GLU A 121 -13.01 23.37 37.80
N VAL A 122 -12.78 22.21 37.16
CA VAL A 122 -11.82 22.04 36.05
C VAL A 122 -12.21 22.91 34.83
N VAL A 123 -13.50 23.07 34.54
CA VAL A 123 -13.97 23.94 33.45
C VAL A 123 -13.76 25.41 33.82
N GLN A 124 -14.03 25.79 35.07
CA GLN A 124 -13.83 27.18 35.52
C GLN A 124 -12.34 27.57 35.52
N GLU A 125 -11.44 26.67 35.94
CA GLU A 125 -10.00 26.85 35.85
C GLU A 125 -9.52 26.97 34.40
N PHE A 126 -10.03 26.11 33.52
CA PHE A 126 -9.71 26.16 32.10
C PHE A 126 -10.07 27.52 31.48
N LEU A 127 -11.22 28.09 31.82
CA LEU A 127 -11.64 29.41 31.33
C LEU A 127 -10.81 30.56 31.91
N ALA A 128 -10.37 30.44 33.17
CA ALA A 128 -9.63 31.50 33.87
C ALA A 128 -8.14 31.58 33.47
N LEU A 129 -7.54 30.46 33.03
CA LEU A 129 -6.14 30.39 32.66
C LEU A 129 -5.89 31.01 31.27
N SER A 130 -5.32 32.21 31.22
CA SER A 130 -4.72 32.76 30.00
C SER A 130 -3.23 32.39 29.92
N ILE A 131 -2.66 32.24 28.73
CA ILE A 131 -1.29 31.76 28.47
C ILE A 131 -0.18 32.63 29.13
N THR A 132 -0.55 33.78 29.69
CA THR A 132 0.37 34.63 30.45
C THR A 132 0.67 34.03 31.84
N ALA A 133 1.61 33.08 31.90
CA ALA A 133 2.61 32.87 32.97
C ALA A 133 2.93 31.38 33.27
N SER A 134 3.74 30.74 32.40
CA SER A 134 4.82 29.78 32.72
C SER A 134 5.23 29.01 31.45
N PRO A 135 6.49 28.57 31.32
CA PRO A 135 6.92 27.80 30.15
C PRO A 135 6.34 26.40 30.24
N VAL A 136 5.14 26.20 29.68
CA VAL A 136 4.59 24.87 29.50
C VAL A 136 5.37 24.18 28.38
N GLU A 137 5.84 22.97 28.65
CA GLU A 137 6.60 22.13 27.72
C GLU A 137 5.83 21.97 26.38
N PHE A 138 6.57 21.95 25.27
CA PHE A 138 5.98 21.83 23.94
C PHE A 138 5.43 20.41 23.73
N GLU A 139 4.12 20.30 23.55
CA GLU A 139 3.45 19.03 23.23
C GLU A 139 3.31 18.84 21.72
N LEU A 140 3.46 17.60 21.24
CA LEU A 140 3.21 17.22 19.83
C LEU A 140 1.77 17.54 19.38
N GLU A 141 0.86 17.71 20.32
CA GLU A 141 -0.51 18.16 20.09
C GLU A 141 -0.63 19.60 19.61
N ASP A 142 0.40 20.42 19.83
CA ASP A 142 0.42 21.85 19.51
C ASP A 142 1.20 22.19 18.23
N ALA A 143 1.83 21.20 17.61
CA ALA A 143 2.68 21.39 16.44
C ALA A 143 1.88 21.82 15.19
N VAL A 144 2.36 22.88 14.51
CA VAL A 144 1.89 23.21 13.17
C VAL A 144 2.45 22.18 12.18
N PRO A 145 1.65 21.68 11.21
CA PRO A 145 2.10 20.56 10.39
C PRO A 145 3.25 20.83 9.41
N SER A 146 3.61 22.09 9.20
CA SER A 146 4.84 22.46 8.49
C SER A 146 6.13 22.17 9.29
N ILE A 147 6.03 21.75 10.57
CA ILE A 147 7.18 21.54 11.47
C ILE A 147 7.48 20.06 11.72
N LEU A 148 6.55 19.13 11.42
CA LEU A 148 6.89 17.72 11.39
C LEU A 148 7.65 17.45 10.10
N SER A 149 8.90 17.03 10.20
CA SER A 149 9.62 16.58 9.02
C SER A 149 8.85 15.44 8.37
N ARG A 150 8.83 15.39 7.03
CA ARG A 150 8.22 14.29 6.28
C ARG A 150 8.65 12.93 6.82
N LYS A 151 9.94 12.81 7.16
CA LYS A 151 10.53 11.63 7.81
C LYS A 151 9.86 11.28 9.15
N THR A 152 9.60 12.27 10.01
CA THR A 152 8.93 12.05 11.31
C THR A 152 7.46 11.65 11.15
N VAL A 153 6.76 12.20 10.16
CA VAL A 153 5.38 11.81 9.81
C VAL A 153 5.36 10.38 9.24
N GLU A 154 6.30 10.05 8.34
CA GLU A 154 6.46 8.72 7.77
C GLU A 154 6.84 7.68 8.85
N GLU A 155 7.69 8.05 9.81
CA GLU A 155 8.05 7.21 10.98
C GLU A 155 6.85 6.99 11.92
N LEU A 156 5.99 8.00 12.15
CA LEU A 156 4.78 7.89 12.97
C LEU A 156 3.67 7.07 12.29
N ILE A 157 3.45 7.26 10.98
CA ILE A 157 2.56 6.43 10.17
C ILE A 157 3.10 5.00 10.14
N SER A 158 4.41 4.82 9.96
CA SER A 158 5.06 3.52 10.02
C SER A 158 4.99 2.86 11.41
N ALA A 159 4.98 3.62 12.49
CA ALA A 159 4.90 3.09 13.85
C ALA A 159 3.47 2.67 14.25
N THR A 160 2.46 3.11 13.50
CA THR A 160 1.03 2.84 13.76
C THR A 160 0.35 2.02 12.66
N ALA A 161 0.93 1.93 11.46
CA ALA A 161 0.44 1.12 10.36
C ALA A 161 0.85 -0.36 10.52
N ASN A 162 -0.14 -1.24 10.64
CA ASN A 162 0.10 -2.68 10.55
C ASN A 162 0.15 -3.08 9.06
N PHE A 163 1.33 -2.99 8.45
CA PHE A 163 1.53 -3.39 7.05
C PHE A 163 1.14 -4.86 6.81
N ILE A 164 0.59 -5.15 5.64
CA ILE A 164 0.17 -6.50 5.26
C ILE A 164 1.36 -7.29 4.71
N SER A 165 1.56 -8.48 5.26
CA SER A 165 2.47 -9.51 4.78
C SER A 165 1.61 -10.66 4.27
N ALA A 166 1.45 -10.76 2.95
CA ALA A 166 0.58 -11.75 2.31
C ALA A 166 1.35 -12.72 1.42
N ALA A 167 0.68 -13.79 0.98
CA ALA A 167 1.22 -14.72 -0.02
C ALA A 167 0.12 -15.43 -0.78
N TYR A 168 0.42 -15.85 -2.00
CA TYR A 168 -0.34 -16.90 -2.65
C TYR A 168 0.07 -18.27 -2.09
N TYR A 169 -0.92 -19.09 -1.75
CA TYR A 169 -0.79 -20.49 -1.34
C TYR A 169 -1.41 -21.36 -2.44
N PRO A 170 -0.58 -21.94 -3.34
CA PRO A 170 -1.12 -22.71 -4.43
C PRO A 170 -1.65 -24.10 -4.03
N SER A 171 -2.64 -24.58 -4.77
CA SER A 171 -3.38 -25.81 -4.49
C SER A 171 -2.60 -27.08 -4.82
N TRP A 172 -1.50 -26.95 -5.56
CA TRP A 172 -0.60 -28.06 -5.90
C TRP A 172 0.49 -28.30 -4.86
N THR A 173 0.47 -27.58 -3.74
CA THR A 173 1.57 -27.60 -2.74
C THR A 173 1.39 -28.64 -1.64
N ALA A 174 0.29 -29.41 -1.65
CA ALA A 174 -0.09 -30.35 -0.57
C ALA A 174 1.05 -31.30 -0.15
N ASP A 175 1.77 -31.82 -1.14
CA ASP A 175 2.68 -32.95 -0.95
C ASP A 175 4.04 -32.50 -0.42
N GLY A 176 4.44 -31.25 -0.72
CA GLY A 176 5.68 -30.64 -0.22
C GLY A 176 5.49 -29.70 0.97
N PHE A 177 4.35 -29.00 1.03
CA PHE A 177 4.11 -27.90 1.98
C PHE A 177 2.65 -27.87 2.48
N PRO A 178 2.20 -28.91 3.24
CA PRO A 178 0.81 -29.04 3.64
C PRO A 178 0.37 -27.95 4.63
N PRO A 179 -0.93 -27.60 4.67
CA PRO A 179 -1.44 -26.53 5.53
C PRO A 179 -1.07 -26.64 7.01
N GLU A 180 -1.03 -27.86 7.55
CA GLU A 180 -0.80 -28.11 8.97
C GLU A 180 0.65 -27.84 9.40
N LYS A 181 1.59 -27.71 8.45
CA LYS A 181 2.99 -27.37 8.70
C LYS A 181 3.33 -25.92 8.35
N PHE A 182 2.36 -25.16 7.85
CA PHE A 182 2.55 -23.79 7.42
C PHE A 182 2.75 -22.84 8.62
N ASP A 183 3.75 -21.96 8.56
CA ASP A 183 4.00 -20.97 9.61
C ASP A 183 3.10 -19.73 9.42
N TYR A 184 1.86 -19.84 9.91
CA TYR A 184 0.86 -18.77 9.85
C TYR A 184 1.29 -17.47 10.54
N SER A 185 2.25 -17.50 11.48
CA SER A 185 2.73 -16.29 12.15
C SER A 185 3.39 -15.28 11.19
N LYS A 186 3.76 -15.72 9.99
CA LYS A 186 4.43 -14.90 8.98
C LYS A 186 3.45 -14.17 8.06
N PHE A 187 2.16 -14.48 8.10
CA PHE A 187 1.20 -14.00 7.11
C PHE A 187 -0.07 -13.43 7.74
N ASP A 188 -0.46 -12.24 7.28
CA ASP A 188 -1.76 -11.63 7.59
C ASP A 188 -2.85 -12.15 6.64
N ILE A 189 -2.52 -12.40 5.37
CA ILE A 189 -3.44 -12.89 4.34
C ILE A 189 -2.78 -14.01 3.53
N LEU A 190 -3.52 -15.09 3.28
CA LEU A 190 -3.17 -16.10 2.28
C LEU A 190 -4.23 -16.14 1.18
N PHE A 191 -3.79 -15.94 -0.06
CA PHE A 191 -4.59 -16.11 -1.25
C PHE A 191 -4.49 -17.56 -1.71
N PHE A 192 -5.53 -18.36 -1.47
CA PHE A 192 -5.57 -19.75 -1.93
C PHE A 192 -5.76 -19.79 -3.45
N ALA A 193 -4.71 -20.19 -4.17
CA ALA A 193 -4.66 -20.25 -5.62
C ALA A 193 -4.84 -21.70 -6.10
N PHE A 194 -5.69 -22.05 -7.05
CA PHE A 194 -6.78 -21.25 -7.61
C PHE A 194 -8.06 -22.08 -7.65
N ALA A 195 -9.20 -21.39 -7.66
CA ALA A 195 -10.41 -21.92 -8.26
C ALA A 195 -10.58 -21.34 -9.67
N ILE A 196 -10.97 -22.17 -10.65
CA ILE A 196 -11.03 -21.74 -12.05
C ILE A 196 -12.47 -21.37 -12.43
N PRO A 197 -12.78 -20.15 -12.87
CA PRO A 197 -14.11 -19.80 -13.35
C PRO A 197 -14.41 -20.49 -14.70
N ASN A 198 -15.69 -20.73 -14.98
CA ASN A 198 -16.13 -21.29 -16.27
C ASN A 198 -17.24 -20.45 -16.91
N THR A 199 -17.48 -20.69 -18.20
CA THR A 199 -18.46 -19.96 -19.03
C THR A 199 -19.90 -20.06 -18.51
N SER A 200 -20.21 -21.03 -17.65
CA SER A 200 -21.50 -21.12 -16.95
C SER A 200 -21.62 -20.19 -15.74
N SER A 201 -20.64 -19.29 -15.52
CA SER A 201 -20.55 -18.39 -14.37
C SER A 201 -20.50 -19.13 -13.03
N THR A 202 -19.77 -20.25 -13.01
CA THR A 202 -19.50 -21.06 -11.81
C THR A 202 -18.00 -21.38 -11.70
N LEU A 203 -17.60 -22.17 -10.71
CA LEU A 203 -16.21 -22.59 -10.50
C LEU A 203 -15.99 -24.06 -10.86
N THR A 204 -14.89 -24.35 -11.55
CA THR A 204 -14.34 -25.67 -11.84
C THR A 204 -13.13 -25.89 -10.94
N TRP A 205 -13.22 -26.90 -10.07
CA TRP A 205 -12.18 -27.28 -9.13
C TRP A 205 -12.51 -28.62 -8.50
N ASP A 206 -11.49 -29.47 -8.34
CA ASP A 206 -11.67 -30.85 -7.92
C ASP A 206 -11.88 -30.98 -6.40
N ALA A 207 -12.28 -32.19 -5.98
CA ALA A 207 -12.50 -32.50 -4.58
C ALA A 207 -11.21 -32.38 -3.72
N PRO A 208 -10.02 -32.81 -4.19
CA PRO A 208 -8.76 -32.58 -3.49
C PRO A 208 -8.46 -31.10 -3.20
N THR A 209 -8.62 -30.21 -4.19
CA THR A 209 -8.43 -28.76 -4.01
C THR A 209 -9.38 -28.19 -2.97
N GLN A 210 -10.67 -28.56 -3.03
CA GLN A 210 -11.64 -28.15 -2.02
C GLN A 210 -11.32 -28.71 -0.63
N ALA A 211 -10.81 -29.94 -0.53
CA ALA A 211 -10.38 -30.53 0.73
C ALA A 211 -9.14 -29.80 1.30
N MET A 212 -8.21 -29.41 0.45
CA MET A 212 -7.06 -28.60 0.85
C MET A 212 -7.48 -27.24 1.36
N LEU A 213 -8.39 -26.54 0.68
CA LEU A 213 -8.90 -25.25 1.16
C LEU A 213 -9.53 -25.37 2.56
N LYS A 214 -10.31 -26.44 2.81
CA LYS A 214 -10.87 -26.70 4.15
C LYS A 214 -9.76 -26.89 5.19
N ARG A 215 -8.72 -27.66 4.86
CA ARG A 215 -7.55 -27.87 5.75
C ARG A 215 -6.80 -26.57 6.01
N LEU A 216 -6.62 -25.72 5.00
CA LEU A 216 -5.98 -24.41 5.14
C LEU A 216 -6.78 -23.49 6.06
N VAL A 217 -8.09 -23.37 5.85
CA VAL A 217 -8.96 -22.57 6.73
C VAL A 217 -8.94 -23.09 8.17
N ALA A 218 -9.01 -24.41 8.36
CA ALA A 218 -8.99 -25.02 9.69
C ALA A 218 -7.64 -24.79 10.39
N SER A 219 -6.52 -24.95 9.67
CA SER A 219 -5.17 -24.80 10.19
C SER A 219 -4.86 -23.33 10.52
N ALA A 220 -5.27 -22.38 9.68
CA ALA A 220 -5.15 -20.95 9.95
C ALA A 220 -5.91 -20.55 11.22
N LYS A 221 -7.16 -21.02 11.39
CA LYS A 221 -7.95 -20.79 12.60
C LYS A 221 -7.29 -21.41 13.83
N LYS A 222 -6.82 -22.66 13.73
CA LYS A 222 -6.16 -23.37 14.82
C LYS A 222 -4.85 -22.70 15.25
N SER A 223 -4.14 -22.04 14.33
CA SER A 223 -2.89 -21.36 14.62
C SER A 223 -3.03 -20.19 15.61
N GLY A 224 -4.21 -19.57 15.69
CA GLY A 224 -4.45 -18.42 16.57
C GLY A 224 -3.80 -17.10 16.12
N HIS A 225 -3.09 -17.07 14.99
CA HIS A 225 -2.41 -15.86 14.50
C HIS A 225 -3.31 -14.89 13.73
N GLY A 226 -4.57 -15.26 13.47
CA GLY A 226 -5.54 -14.39 12.80
C GLY A 226 -5.37 -14.25 11.29
N THR A 227 -4.51 -15.08 10.67
CA THR A 227 -4.29 -15.11 9.22
C THR A 227 -5.60 -15.31 8.46
N LYS A 228 -5.86 -14.41 7.51
CA LYS A 228 -7.07 -14.38 6.68
C LYS A 228 -6.90 -15.28 5.47
N ILE A 229 -7.91 -16.08 5.16
CA ILE A 229 -7.91 -16.95 3.98
C ILE A 229 -8.87 -16.38 2.94
N VAL A 230 -8.30 -16.00 1.80
CA VAL A 230 -9.00 -15.42 0.64
C VAL A 230 -8.89 -16.41 -0.50
N LEU A 231 -10.00 -16.73 -1.18
CA LEU A 231 -9.93 -17.60 -2.36
C LEU A 231 -9.58 -16.76 -3.59
N SER A 232 -8.48 -17.09 -4.25
CA SER A 232 -8.14 -16.52 -5.55
C SER A 232 -8.79 -17.31 -6.69
N VAL A 233 -9.43 -16.58 -7.59
CA VAL A 233 -10.23 -17.11 -8.69
C VAL A 233 -9.62 -16.61 -9.99
N GLY A 234 -9.23 -17.55 -10.87
CA GLY A 234 -8.59 -17.23 -12.15
C GLY A 234 -7.12 -17.61 -12.19
N GLY A 235 -6.25 -16.62 -12.31
CA GLY A 235 -4.83 -16.73 -12.60
C GLY A 235 -4.55 -16.81 -14.11
N TRP A 236 -3.27 -16.82 -14.47
CA TRP A 236 -2.78 -16.77 -15.86
C TRP A 236 -3.51 -17.74 -16.80
N THR A 237 -3.60 -19.03 -16.44
CA THR A 237 -4.26 -20.07 -17.25
C THR A 237 -5.75 -20.22 -16.97
N GLY A 238 -6.27 -19.56 -15.93
CA GLY A 238 -7.67 -19.67 -15.47
C GLY A 238 -8.59 -18.53 -15.92
N SER A 239 -8.07 -17.56 -16.66
CA SER A 239 -8.77 -16.28 -16.91
C SER A 239 -9.74 -16.28 -18.09
N ALA A 240 -9.77 -17.32 -18.94
CA ALA A 240 -10.51 -17.34 -20.20
C ALA A 240 -12.02 -17.09 -20.07
N ALA A 241 -12.64 -17.45 -18.94
CA ALA A 241 -14.08 -17.31 -18.75
C ALA A 241 -14.52 -15.89 -18.34
N PHE A 242 -13.60 -15.03 -17.88
CA PHE A 242 -13.98 -13.76 -17.27
C PHE A 242 -14.68 -12.80 -18.23
N HIS A 243 -14.24 -12.73 -19.49
CA HIS A 243 -14.87 -11.90 -20.52
C HIS A 243 -16.39 -12.18 -20.62
N GLN A 244 -16.76 -13.46 -20.74
CA GLN A 244 -18.17 -13.87 -20.81
C GLN A 244 -18.92 -13.64 -19.49
N ILE A 245 -18.26 -13.92 -18.36
CA ILE A 245 -18.86 -13.76 -17.02
C ILE A 245 -19.20 -12.29 -16.76
N ALA A 246 -18.25 -11.39 -17.05
CA ALA A 246 -18.40 -9.97 -16.84
C ALA A 246 -19.38 -9.34 -17.85
N GLY A 247 -19.45 -9.88 -19.07
CA GLY A 247 -20.18 -9.30 -20.20
C GLY A 247 -21.69 -9.12 -20.07
N SER A 248 -22.37 -9.76 -19.11
CA SER A 248 -23.81 -9.58 -18.91
C SER A 248 -24.22 -9.48 -17.44
N SER A 249 -25.30 -8.74 -17.15
CA SER A 249 -25.84 -8.60 -15.78
C SER A 249 -26.25 -9.95 -15.18
N ALA A 250 -26.84 -10.84 -15.99
CA ALA A 250 -27.26 -12.17 -15.55
C ALA A 250 -26.06 -13.04 -15.16
N ASN A 251 -25.00 -13.05 -15.97
CA ASN A 251 -23.77 -13.81 -15.69
C ASN A 251 -23.08 -13.28 -14.43
N ARG A 252 -22.92 -11.95 -14.32
CA ARG A 252 -22.37 -11.31 -13.11
C ARG A 252 -23.14 -11.70 -11.85
N SER A 253 -24.47 -11.63 -11.89
CA SER A 253 -25.32 -11.98 -10.74
C SER A 253 -25.17 -13.45 -10.33
N LYS A 254 -25.10 -14.37 -11.30
CA LYS A 254 -24.89 -15.80 -11.06
C LYS A 254 -23.49 -16.07 -10.49
N PHE A 255 -22.46 -15.42 -11.03
CA PHE A 255 -21.10 -15.57 -10.55
C PHE A 255 -20.94 -15.03 -9.13
N VAL A 256 -21.47 -13.84 -8.83
CA VAL A 256 -21.50 -13.25 -7.47
C VAL A 256 -22.20 -14.17 -6.48
N SER A 257 -23.32 -14.79 -6.87
CA SER A 257 -24.03 -15.77 -6.03
C SER A 257 -23.17 -17.02 -5.77
N THR A 258 -22.44 -17.49 -6.79
CA THR A 258 -21.51 -18.62 -6.66
C THR A 258 -20.38 -18.27 -5.68
N LEU A 259 -19.71 -17.13 -5.86
CA LEU A 259 -18.63 -16.67 -5.00
C LEU A 259 -19.09 -16.49 -3.54
N SER A 260 -20.25 -15.86 -3.33
CA SER A 260 -20.83 -15.67 -1.99
C SER A 260 -21.15 -17.00 -1.30
N SER A 261 -21.65 -17.97 -2.07
CA SER A 261 -21.91 -19.34 -1.57
C SER A 261 -20.62 -20.04 -1.16
N VAL A 262 -19.53 -19.85 -1.91
CA VAL A 262 -18.22 -20.43 -1.60
C VAL A 262 -17.60 -19.77 -0.36
N VAL A 263 -17.65 -18.44 -0.24
CA VAL A 263 -17.22 -17.71 0.96
C VAL A 263 -17.92 -18.25 2.20
N SER A 264 -19.24 -18.45 2.12
CA SER A 264 -20.05 -18.98 3.23
C SER A 264 -19.72 -20.45 3.52
N LYS A 265 -19.67 -21.31 2.49
CA LYS A 265 -19.44 -22.75 2.60
C LYS A 265 -18.10 -23.09 3.25
N PHE A 266 -17.04 -22.37 2.91
CA PHE A 266 -15.69 -22.62 3.42
C PHE A 266 -15.31 -21.69 4.57
N GLY A 267 -16.13 -20.70 4.89
CA GLY A 267 -15.87 -19.72 5.95
C GLY A 267 -14.65 -18.85 5.65
N LEU A 268 -14.57 -18.35 4.42
CA LEU A 268 -13.46 -17.53 3.90
C LEU A 268 -13.59 -16.07 4.35
N ASP A 269 -12.46 -15.37 4.36
CA ASP A 269 -12.37 -13.95 4.68
C ASP A 269 -12.60 -13.05 3.46
N GLY A 270 -12.56 -13.61 2.25
CA GLY A 270 -12.76 -12.82 1.03
C GLY A 270 -12.61 -13.59 -0.27
N ILE A 271 -12.65 -12.84 -1.36
CA ILE A 271 -12.38 -13.28 -2.73
C ILE A 271 -11.31 -12.39 -3.36
N ASP A 272 -10.36 -13.00 -4.05
CA ASP A 272 -9.42 -12.35 -4.94
C ASP A 272 -9.82 -12.69 -6.39
N ILE A 273 -10.00 -11.67 -7.23
CA ILE A 273 -10.30 -11.84 -8.65
C ILE A 273 -9.02 -11.64 -9.44
N ASP A 274 -8.44 -12.74 -9.87
CA ASP A 274 -7.22 -12.78 -10.64
C ASP A 274 -7.56 -12.96 -12.13
N TRP A 275 -8.12 -11.90 -12.73
CA TRP A 275 -8.38 -11.84 -14.17
C TRP A 275 -7.17 -11.24 -14.87
N GLU A 276 -6.52 -12.06 -15.69
CA GLU A 276 -5.34 -11.71 -16.47
C GLU A 276 -5.60 -11.67 -17.99
N TYR A 277 -6.00 -10.54 -18.59
CA TYR A 277 -6.43 -9.30 -17.93
C TYR A 277 -7.61 -8.66 -18.68
N PRO A 278 -8.44 -7.82 -18.03
CA PRO A 278 -9.48 -7.05 -18.72
C PRO A 278 -8.90 -6.25 -19.90
N ASN A 279 -9.61 -6.25 -21.03
CA ASN A 279 -9.27 -5.51 -22.25
C ASN A 279 -7.96 -5.96 -22.95
N GLN A 280 -7.35 -7.08 -22.57
CA GLN A 280 -6.15 -7.61 -23.23
C GLN A 280 -6.10 -9.14 -23.19
N ALA A 281 -5.35 -9.74 -24.10
CA ALA A 281 -5.37 -11.18 -24.30
C ALA A 281 -4.77 -11.99 -23.13
N GLY A 282 -3.78 -11.46 -22.40
CA GLY A 282 -3.04 -12.25 -21.41
C GLY A 282 -2.52 -13.56 -22.02
N ALA A 283 -2.89 -14.71 -21.46
CA ALA A 283 -2.55 -16.05 -21.95
C ALA A 283 -3.29 -16.48 -23.25
N GLY A 284 -3.73 -15.54 -24.09
CA GLY A 284 -4.57 -15.82 -25.28
C GLY A 284 -6.06 -15.96 -24.97
N ASN A 285 -6.53 -15.32 -23.90
CA ASN A 285 -7.91 -15.31 -23.45
C ASN A 285 -8.82 -14.47 -24.37
N PRO A 286 -10.12 -14.79 -24.47
CA PRO A 286 -11.10 -13.86 -25.04
C PRO A 286 -11.10 -12.53 -24.26
N PHE A 287 -11.15 -11.42 -24.99
CA PHE A 287 -11.19 -10.07 -24.41
C PHE A 287 -11.99 -9.12 -25.32
N GLY A 288 -12.39 -7.97 -24.79
CA GLY A 288 -13.04 -6.90 -25.56
C GLY A 288 -12.95 -5.54 -24.86
N PRO A 289 -13.22 -4.43 -25.58
CA PRO A 289 -13.01 -3.07 -25.07
C PRO A 289 -13.90 -2.68 -23.88
N ALA A 290 -14.94 -3.47 -23.59
CA ALA A 290 -15.86 -3.26 -22.48
C ALA A 290 -15.50 -4.04 -21.20
N ASP A 291 -14.46 -4.87 -21.21
CA ASP A 291 -14.14 -5.76 -20.08
C ASP A 291 -13.86 -4.99 -18.79
N SER A 292 -13.07 -3.92 -18.84
CA SER A 292 -12.80 -3.10 -17.65
C SER A 292 -14.09 -2.51 -17.06
N ALA A 293 -14.97 -1.93 -17.88
CA ALA A 293 -16.26 -1.40 -17.41
C ALA A 293 -17.19 -2.49 -16.83
N ASN A 294 -17.19 -3.67 -17.47
CA ASN A 294 -17.93 -4.84 -17.01
C ASN A 294 -17.34 -5.41 -15.71
N PHE A 295 -16.02 -5.36 -15.56
CA PHE A 295 -15.32 -5.78 -14.36
C PHE A 295 -15.66 -4.88 -13.17
N LEU A 296 -15.68 -3.55 -13.35
CA LEU A 296 -16.18 -2.63 -12.33
C LEU A 296 -17.61 -2.96 -11.90
N SER A 297 -18.48 -3.30 -12.86
CA SER A 297 -19.86 -3.71 -12.57
C SER A 297 -19.91 -5.02 -11.77
N LEU A 298 -19.03 -5.97 -12.05
CA LEU A 298 -18.89 -7.20 -11.30
C LEU A 298 -18.41 -6.92 -9.86
N LEU A 299 -17.40 -6.07 -9.68
CA LEU A 299 -16.87 -5.70 -8.37
C LEU A 299 -17.90 -4.98 -7.49
N LYS A 300 -18.69 -4.07 -8.07
CA LYS A 300 -19.82 -3.42 -7.37
C LYS A 300 -20.84 -4.45 -6.88
N ALA A 301 -21.24 -5.38 -7.75
CA ALA A 301 -22.18 -6.45 -7.38
C ALA A 301 -21.60 -7.38 -6.30
N LEU A 302 -20.32 -7.73 -6.42
CA LEU A 302 -19.63 -8.57 -5.44
C LEU A 302 -19.53 -7.88 -4.08
N ARG A 303 -19.15 -6.60 -4.04
CA ARG A 303 -19.09 -5.81 -2.81
C ARG A 303 -20.46 -5.68 -2.13
N MET A 304 -21.52 -5.43 -2.89
CA MET A 304 -22.88 -5.41 -2.36
C MET A 304 -23.27 -6.76 -1.72
N SER A 305 -22.87 -7.88 -2.33
CA SER A 305 -23.23 -9.22 -1.85
C SER A 305 -22.39 -9.68 -0.64
N LEU A 306 -21.09 -9.39 -0.65
CA LEU A 306 -20.17 -9.82 0.42
C LEU A 306 -20.12 -8.86 1.61
N GLY A 307 -20.61 -7.63 1.43
CA GLY A 307 -20.59 -6.59 2.46
C GLY A 307 -19.22 -5.92 2.65
N PRO A 308 -19.12 -4.98 3.60
CA PRO A 308 -17.93 -4.14 3.77
C PRO A 308 -16.77 -4.87 4.48
N SER A 309 -17.03 -5.95 5.22
CA SER A 309 -16.04 -6.62 6.06
C SER A 309 -15.20 -7.67 5.33
N LYS A 310 -15.69 -8.20 4.20
CA LYS A 310 -14.96 -9.20 3.41
C LYS A 310 -13.86 -8.55 2.58
N ILE A 311 -12.74 -9.24 2.44
CA ILE A 311 -11.67 -8.82 1.54
C ILE A 311 -12.15 -9.05 0.10
N ILE A 312 -12.06 -8.01 -0.72
CA ILE A 312 -12.14 -8.16 -2.18
C ILE A 312 -10.85 -7.60 -2.74
N SER A 313 -10.07 -8.43 -3.41
CA SER A 313 -8.85 -8.00 -4.10
C SER A 313 -8.90 -8.37 -5.57
N ALA A 314 -7.95 -7.83 -6.32
CA ALA A 314 -7.71 -8.21 -7.69
C ALA A 314 -6.21 -8.19 -7.98
N ALA A 315 -5.73 -9.18 -8.72
CA ALA A 315 -4.39 -9.15 -9.29
C ALA A 315 -4.34 -8.25 -10.51
N VAL A 316 -3.27 -7.47 -10.64
CA VAL A 316 -3.12 -6.43 -11.65
C VAL A 316 -1.68 -6.32 -12.11
N THR A 317 -1.47 -5.78 -13.32
CA THR A 317 -0.13 -5.47 -13.83
C THR A 317 0.43 -4.19 -13.19
N ASP A 318 1.65 -3.82 -13.56
CA ASP A 318 2.26 -2.53 -13.26
C ASP A 318 1.44 -1.33 -13.76
N LEU A 319 0.56 -1.54 -14.74
CA LEU A 319 -0.32 -0.53 -15.31
C LEU A 319 -1.75 -0.65 -14.75
N PRO A 320 -2.46 0.48 -14.56
CA PRO A 320 -3.91 0.46 -14.43
C PRO A 320 -4.56 -0.31 -15.59
N TRP A 321 -5.70 -0.96 -15.34
CA TRP A 321 -6.43 -1.69 -16.39
C TRP A 321 -6.62 -0.84 -17.64
N LEU A 322 -6.57 -1.48 -18.81
CA LEU A 322 -6.77 -0.79 -20.07
C LEU A 322 -8.23 -0.34 -20.23
N GLY A 323 -8.43 0.88 -20.70
CA GLY A 323 -9.72 1.40 -21.13
C GLY A 323 -10.12 0.86 -22.50
N SER A 324 -11.31 1.24 -22.97
CA SER A 324 -11.83 0.80 -24.27
C SER A 324 -10.99 1.26 -25.47
N ASN A 325 -10.11 2.24 -25.27
CA ASN A 325 -9.17 2.77 -26.26
C ASN A 325 -7.80 2.04 -26.23
N GLY A 326 -7.63 1.01 -25.40
CA GLY A 326 -6.37 0.29 -25.26
C GLY A 326 -5.30 1.02 -24.44
N SER A 327 -5.60 2.20 -23.87
CA SER A 327 -4.68 2.92 -22.98
C SER A 327 -5.02 2.65 -21.51
N PRO A 328 -4.05 2.70 -20.58
CA PRO A 328 -4.33 2.58 -19.14
C PRO A 328 -5.37 3.60 -18.66
N LEU A 329 -6.29 3.17 -17.80
CA LEU A 329 -7.27 4.05 -17.17
C LEU A 329 -6.58 5.11 -16.30
N THR A 330 -6.97 6.37 -16.47
CA THR A 330 -6.44 7.52 -15.71
C THR A 330 -7.20 7.78 -14.40
N ASP A 331 -8.32 7.11 -14.18
CA ASP A 331 -9.10 7.19 -12.94
C ASP A 331 -9.69 5.81 -12.62
N VAL A 332 -9.18 5.19 -11.56
CA VAL A 332 -9.65 3.92 -11.02
C VAL A 332 -10.26 4.07 -9.62
N SER A 333 -10.61 5.29 -9.20
CA SER A 333 -11.20 5.56 -7.88
C SER A 333 -12.50 4.76 -7.63
N ALA A 334 -13.29 4.54 -8.67
CA ALA A 334 -14.49 3.71 -8.60
C ALA A 334 -14.20 2.23 -8.28
N TYR A 335 -13.05 1.70 -8.73
CA TYR A 335 -12.58 0.35 -8.38
C TYR A 335 -12.05 0.34 -6.94
N ALA A 336 -11.26 1.35 -6.57
CA ALA A 336 -10.73 1.52 -5.21
C ALA A 336 -11.83 1.59 -4.14
N ALA A 337 -13.03 2.08 -4.48
CA ALA A 337 -14.19 2.07 -3.59
C ALA A 337 -14.75 0.66 -3.34
N GLN A 338 -14.55 -0.30 -4.26
CA GLN A 338 -15.04 -1.68 -4.14
C GLN A 338 -13.98 -2.64 -3.62
N LEU A 339 -12.70 -2.36 -3.87
CA LEU A 339 -11.58 -3.22 -3.51
C LEU A 339 -11.01 -2.87 -2.14
N SER A 340 -10.66 -3.92 -1.38
CA SER A 340 -9.85 -3.83 -0.18
C SER A 340 -8.39 -3.60 -0.56
N TYR A 341 -7.89 -4.38 -1.51
CA TYR A 341 -6.52 -4.29 -2.03
C TYR A 341 -6.48 -4.53 -3.55
N VAL A 342 -5.41 -4.09 -4.20
CA VAL A 342 -4.95 -4.69 -5.47
C VAL A 342 -3.58 -5.31 -5.25
N ASN A 343 -3.36 -6.45 -5.89
CA ASN A 343 -2.12 -7.21 -5.85
C ASN A 343 -1.32 -6.83 -7.12
N LEU A 344 -0.39 -5.87 -6.99
CA LEU A 344 0.48 -5.42 -8.09
C LEU A 344 1.50 -6.52 -8.42
N MET A 345 1.35 -7.19 -9.55
CA MET A 345 2.21 -8.28 -10.00
C MET A 345 3.51 -7.75 -10.61
N ASN A 346 4.35 -7.14 -9.77
CA ASN A 346 5.69 -6.65 -10.13
C ASN A 346 6.67 -7.82 -10.29
N TYR A 347 6.42 -8.67 -11.27
CA TYR A 347 7.23 -9.82 -11.69
C TYR A 347 6.82 -10.23 -13.10
N ASP A 348 7.55 -11.17 -13.69
CA ASP A 348 7.39 -11.58 -15.09
C ASP A 348 7.61 -10.42 -16.08
N ILE A 349 8.50 -9.48 -15.72
CA ILE A 349 8.91 -8.37 -16.60
C ILE A 349 9.91 -8.84 -17.65
N ASN A 350 10.74 -9.82 -17.30
CA ASN A 350 11.67 -10.50 -18.19
C ASN A 350 11.72 -11.99 -17.90
N GLY A 351 11.75 -12.81 -18.95
CA GLY A 351 11.82 -14.26 -18.82
C GLY A 351 12.19 -14.95 -20.13
N GLY A 352 11.79 -16.22 -20.29
CA GLY A 352 12.19 -17.05 -21.42
C GLY A 352 11.77 -16.55 -22.81
N TRP A 353 10.82 -15.61 -22.88
CA TRP A 353 10.39 -14.93 -24.11
C TRP A 353 11.29 -13.75 -24.51
N SER A 354 12.16 -13.28 -23.61
CA SER A 354 13.03 -12.13 -23.85
C SER A 354 14.29 -12.54 -24.62
N ALA A 355 14.74 -11.66 -25.53
CA ALA A 355 15.94 -11.90 -26.36
C ALA A 355 17.26 -11.90 -25.55
N ALA A 356 17.26 -11.31 -24.35
CA ALA A 356 18.42 -11.25 -23.47
C ALA A 356 18.01 -11.34 -21.99
N PRO A 357 18.91 -11.86 -21.12
CA PRO A 357 18.68 -11.90 -19.68
C PRO A 357 18.42 -10.53 -19.07
N GLY A 358 17.51 -10.48 -18.10
CA GLY A 358 17.44 -9.38 -17.16
C GLY A 358 16.37 -9.44 -16.08
N PRO A 359 16.13 -8.36 -15.29
CA PRO A 359 15.27 -8.38 -14.13
C PRO A 359 13.88 -8.95 -14.39
N ASN A 360 13.59 -10.01 -13.65
CA ASN A 360 12.25 -10.54 -13.50
C ASN A 360 11.32 -9.52 -12.82
N ALA A 361 11.80 -8.88 -11.76
CA ALA A 361 11.02 -7.97 -10.91
C ALA A 361 11.86 -6.74 -10.52
N PRO A 362 12.06 -5.76 -11.40
CA PRO A 362 12.90 -4.60 -11.08
C PRO A 362 12.27 -3.73 -9.98
N LEU A 363 13.08 -3.17 -9.07
CA LEU A 363 12.61 -2.14 -8.13
C LEU A 363 12.30 -0.83 -8.87
N GLY A 364 13.16 -0.46 -9.83
CA GLY A 364 13.07 0.80 -10.55
C GLY A 364 13.85 0.79 -11.86
N ASN A 365 13.81 1.93 -12.55
CA ASN A 365 14.66 2.27 -13.69
C ASN A 365 15.68 3.34 -13.25
N LEU A 366 16.56 2.97 -12.32
CA LEU A 366 17.39 3.92 -11.55
C LEU A 366 18.44 4.63 -12.42
N CYS A 367 18.88 3.98 -13.50
CA CYS A 367 19.80 4.56 -14.48
C CYS A 367 19.10 5.21 -15.68
N GLY A 368 17.76 5.18 -15.75
CA GLY A 368 17.00 5.74 -16.88
C GLY A 368 17.17 5.00 -18.22
N ASN A 369 17.80 3.83 -18.24
CA ASN A 369 18.17 3.12 -19.47
C ASN A 369 17.26 1.91 -19.81
N SER A 370 16.27 1.58 -18.97
CA SER A 370 15.28 0.53 -19.27
C SER A 370 14.49 0.84 -20.54
N SER A 371 14.40 -0.10 -21.48
CA SER A 371 13.47 -0.02 -22.61
C SER A 371 12.03 -0.40 -22.24
N GLN A 372 11.79 -0.78 -20.98
CA GLN A 372 10.48 -1.00 -20.36
C GLN A 372 10.35 -0.12 -19.11
N PRO A 373 10.43 1.22 -19.24
CA PRO A 373 10.50 2.12 -18.09
C PRO A 373 9.20 2.13 -17.25
N ALA A 374 8.09 1.62 -17.81
CA ALA A 374 6.80 1.52 -17.14
C ALA A 374 6.66 0.29 -16.22
N TYR A 375 7.61 -0.65 -16.26
CA TYR A 375 7.49 -1.96 -15.61
C TYR A 375 8.56 -2.13 -14.54
N SER A 376 8.25 -1.63 -13.34
CA SER A 376 9.05 -1.70 -12.13
C SER A 376 8.22 -1.27 -10.93
N ALA A 377 8.62 -1.64 -9.71
CA ALA A 377 7.84 -1.33 -8.52
C ALA A 377 7.61 0.19 -8.35
N GLN A 378 8.63 1.00 -8.66
CA GLN A 378 8.53 2.46 -8.67
C GLN A 378 7.56 3.00 -9.72
N ALA A 379 7.64 2.49 -10.95
CA ALA A 379 6.76 2.89 -12.03
C ALA A 379 5.31 2.47 -11.75
N ALA A 380 5.10 1.22 -11.33
CA ALA A 380 3.79 0.69 -10.95
C ALA A 380 3.11 1.54 -9.87
N PHE A 381 3.83 1.83 -8.78
CA PHE A 381 3.35 2.71 -7.71
C PHE A 381 2.92 4.08 -8.26
N LYS A 382 3.77 4.73 -9.06
CA LYS A 382 3.49 6.04 -9.64
C LYS A 382 2.25 6.01 -10.54
N GLN A 383 2.11 4.99 -11.37
CA GLN A 383 1.02 4.88 -12.34
C GLN A 383 -0.33 4.61 -11.65
N TRP A 384 -0.37 3.69 -10.69
CA TRP A 384 -1.60 3.39 -9.95
C TRP A 384 -2.05 4.53 -9.04
N THR A 385 -1.12 5.23 -8.38
CA THR A 385 -1.47 6.39 -7.56
C THR A 385 -1.86 7.61 -8.40
N ALA A 386 -1.21 7.84 -9.56
CA ALA A 386 -1.65 8.85 -10.52
C ALA A 386 -3.06 8.57 -11.06
N ALA A 387 -3.42 7.29 -11.22
CA ALA A 387 -4.77 6.85 -11.55
C ALA A 387 -5.75 6.90 -10.37
N LYS A 388 -5.40 7.58 -9.27
CA LYS A 388 -6.21 7.79 -8.07
C LYS A 388 -6.52 6.51 -7.27
N PHE A 389 -5.72 5.46 -7.41
CA PHE A 389 -5.80 4.32 -6.50
C PHE A 389 -5.04 4.64 -5.19
N PRO A 390 -5.64 4.49 -4.00
CA PRO A 390 -4.96 4.80 -2.74
C PRO A 390 -3.75 3.91 -2.50
N ALA A 391 -2.60 4.50 -2.17
CA ALA A 391 -1.38 3.78 -1.81
C ALA A 391 -1.63 2.73 -0.73
N SER A 392 -2.39 3.08 0.32
CA SER A 392 -2.76 2.21 1.45
C SER A 392 -3.63 1.00 1.09
N LYS A 393 -3.96 0.81 -0.20
CA LYS A 393 -4.63 -0.37 -0.76
C LYS A 393 -3.79 -1.12 -1.80
N LEU A 394 -2.56 -0.69 -2.07
CA LEU A 394 -1.64 -1.39 -2.97
C LEU A 394 -0.82 -2.42 -2.20
N LEU A 395 -0.84 -3.68 -2.62
CA LEU A 395 0.10 -4.70 -2.17
C LEU A 395 1.14 -4.92 -3.26
N LEU A 396 2.43 -4.71 -2.94
CA LEU A 396 3.52 -4.95 -3.88
C LEU A 396 3.81 -6.46 -3.99
N GLY A 397 3.74 -6.99 -5.21
CA GLY A 397 4.06 -8.38 -5.52
C GLY A 397 5.56 -8.62 -5.58
N LEU A 398 5.99 -9.71 -4.95
CA LEU A 398 7.38 -10.11 -4.83
C LEU A 398 7.55 -11.58 -5.25
N PRO A 399 8.34 -11.89 -6.30
CA PRO A 399 8.51 -13.26 -6.74
C PRO A 399 9.46 -14.04 -5.82
N LEU A 400 9.12 -15.30 -5.57
CA LEU A 400 9.97 -16.28 -4.87
C LEU A 400 10.60 -17.26 -5.88
N TYR A 401 10.87 -16.77 -7.09
CA TYR A 401 11.45 -17.49 -8.22
C TYR A 401 12.28 -16.53 -9.08
N GLY A 402 13.04 -17.10 -10.01
CA GLY A 402 13.77 -16.36 -11.05
C GLY A 402 13.59 -16.99 -12.41
N TYR A 403 14.23 -16.43 -13.43
CA TYR A 403 14.29 -16.99 -14.79
C TYR A 403 15.70 -17.38 -15.16
N VAL A 404 15.84 -18.55 -15.81
CA VAL A 404 17.12 -19.08 -16.27
C VAL A 404 17.25 -18.88 -17.78
N PHE A 405 18.34 -18.23 -18.20
CA PHE A 405 18.64 -17.91 -19.59
C PHE A 405 19.85 -18.69 -20.08
N LYS A 406 19.76 -19.15 -21.33
CA LYS A 406 20.92 -19.68 -22.04
C LYS A 406 21.77 -18.52 -22.58
N SER A 407 22.72 -18.04 -21.78
CA SER A 407 23.52 -16.85 -22.12
C SER A 407 24.89 -16.87 -21.45
N THR A 408 25.88 -16.24 -22.08
CA THR A 408 27.20 -15.98 -21.49
C THR A 408 27.33 -14.56 -20.95
N LYS A 409 26.24 -13.77 -20.96
CA LYS A 409 26.28 -12.39 -20.45
C LYS A 409 26.62 -12.36 -18.96
N THR A 410 27.37 -11.34 -18.58
CA THR A 410 27.77 -11.06 -17.20
C THR A 410 27.10 -9.79 -16.65
N ALA A 411 26.10 -9.28 -17.37
CA ALA A 411 25.25 -8.16 -17.00
C ALA A 411 23.83 -8.41 -17.51
N LEU A 412 22.84 -7.81 -16.85
CA LEU A 412 21.45 -7.80 -17.28
C LEU A 412 21.27 -6.71 -18.35
N ALA A 413 20.41 -6.95 -19.35
CA ALA A 413 20.13 -5.96 -20.39
C ALA A 413 19.21 -4.83 -19.87
N SER A 414 18.79 -3.93 -20.74
CA SER A 414 17.69 -3.00 -20.50
C SER A 414 16.60 -3.35 -21.55
N PHE A 415 15.32 -3.52 -21.16
CA PHE A 415 14.40 -4.48 -21.84
C PHE A 415 13.39 -3.97 -22.86
N ALA A 416 13.28 -4.60 -24.02
CA ALA A 416 12.07 -4.58 -24.86
C ALA A 416 11.28 -5.89 -24.69
N LEU A 417 9.94 -5.83 -24.74
CA LEU A 417 9.10 -7.02 -24.97
C LEU A 417 9.14 -7.40 -26.46
N PRO A 418 8.85 -8.67 -26.81
CA PRO A 418 8.45 -9.01 -28.17
C PRO A 418 7.11 -8.32 -28.48
N GLU A 419 7.03 -7.62 -29.61
CA GLU A 419 5.76 -7.18 -30.17
C GLU A 419 4.89 -8.41 -30.50
N ASN A 420 3.60 -8.31 -30.19
CA ASN A 420 2.60 -9.22 -30.72
C ASN A 420 2.72 -9.19 -32.25
N GLY A 421 2.92 -10.36 -32.87
CA GLY A 421 3.44 -10.46 -34.23
C GLY A 421 2.66 -9.67 -35.27
N GLU A 422 3.38 -8.82 -36.00
CA GLU A 422 3.19 -8.46 -37.41
C GLU A 422 4.58 -8.31 -38.05
N GLU A 423 4.77 -8.85 -39.26
CA GLU A 423 5.98 -8.67 -40.06
C GLU A 423 5.99 -7.29 -40.73
N ALA A 424 7.17 -6.63 -40.67
CA ALA A 424 7.71 -5.59 -41.57
C ALA A 424 6.98 -4.22 -41.58
N GLU A 425 7.61 -3.07 -41.69
CA GLU A 425 8.72 -2.65 -42.54
C GLU A 425 9.53 -1.51 -41.90
N ALA A 426 10.77 -1.35 -42.36
CA ALA A 426 11.64 -0.24 -42.00
C ALA A 426 11.15 1.10 -42.59
N ALA A 427 11.26 2.20 -41.82
CA ALA A 427 11.69 3.56 -42.26
C ALA A 427 11.20 4.65 -41.27
N PRO A 428 11.69 5.92 -41.30
CA PRO A 428 12.98 6.45 -41.77
C PRO A 428 13.72 7.27 -40.68
N ASP A 429 14.93 7.71 -41.03
CA ASP A 429 15.85 8.66 -40.37
C ASP A 429 15.16 9.97 -39.90
N PRO A 430 15.62 10.61 -38.79
CA PRO A 430 14.95 11.73 -38.15
C PRO A 430 15.47 13.06 -38.71
N ASP A 431 14.58 13.81 -39.37
CA ASP A 431 14.70 15.27 -39.48
C ASP A 431 13.29 15.82 -39.72
N ALA A 432 12.68 16.33 -38.64
CA ALA A 432 11.55 17.25 -38.71
C ALA A 432 11.54 18.08 -37.42
N ASP A 433 12.26 19.19 -37.50
CA ASP A 433 12.26 20.35 -36.63
C ASP A 433 10.90 20.62 -35.95
N ILE A 434 10.89 20.57 -34.62
CA ILE A 434 10.10 21.51 -33.80
C ILE A 434 10.94 21.87 -32.57
N GLU A 435 11.60 23.03 -32.66
CA GLU A 435 12.11 23.77 -31.52
C GLU A 435 10.93 24.26 -30.67
N ASP A 436 10.92 23.90 -29.38
CA ASP A 436 10.36 24.76 -28.33
C ASP A 436 11.05 24.39 -27.01
N GLU A 437 12.04 25.22 -26.66
CA GLU A 437 12.73 25.21 -25.39
C GLU A 437 11.76 25.53 -24.25
N VAL A 438 11.73 24.68 -23.22
CA VAL A 438 11.26 25.07 -21.88
C VAL A 438 12.36 24.71 -20.88
N PRO A 439 12.73 25.63 -19.96
CA PRO A 439 14.03 25.60 -19.32
C PRO A 439 14.15 24.45 -18.32
N ALA A 440 15.31 23.78 -18.35
CA ALA A 440 15.80 22.99 -17.25
C ALA A 440 16.17 23.93 -16.10
N ASP A 441 15.36 23.97 -15.04
CA ASP A 441 15.85 24.18 -13.68
C ASP A 441 14.77 23.77 -12.66
N ASP A 442 15.26 23.22 -11.55
CA ASP A 442 14.58 22.93 -10.29
C ASP A 442 13.68 21.67 -10.22
N LEU A 443 14.26 20.53 -10.57
CA LEU A 443 13.99 19.29 -9.82
C LEU A 443 15.27 18.90 -9.09
N GLU A 444 15.41 19.35 -7.85
CA GLU A 444 16.24 18.64 -6.88
C GLU A 444 15.76 17.19 -6.83
N VAL A 445 16.53 16.34 -7.51
CA VAL A 445 16.50 14.90 -7.36
C VAL A 445 16.75 14.65 -5.88
N ASN A 446 15.70 14.31 -5.14
CA ASN A 446 15.83 14.01 -3.73
C ASN A 446 16.61 12.70 -3.60
N ASP A 447 17.91 12.88 -3.46
CA ASP A 447 19.05 11.96 -3.28
C ASP A 447 18.95 11.14 -1.99
N THR A 448 17.76 10.60 -1.68
CA THR A 448 17.51 9.79 -0.48
C THR A 448 17.43 8.30 -0.76
N LEU A 449 17.48 7.88 -2.03
CA LEU A 449 17.54 6.46 -2.42
C LEU A 449 18.90 6.03 -2.99
N HIS A 450 19.76 6.96 -3.45
CA HIS A 450 21.14 6.61 -3.82
C HIS A 450 22.04 6.35 -2.59
N GLY A 451 21.70 6.89 -1.41
CA GLY A 451 22.54 6.82 -0.21
C GLY A 451 21.99 6.04 1.00
N ALA A 452 20.72 5.63 1.01
CA ALA A 452 20.13 4.89 2.14
C ALA A 452 20.29 3.36 2.03
N ASN A 453 20.55 2.86 0.82
CA ASN A 453 20.76 1.44 0.56
C ASN A 453 22.26 1.15 0.54
N LYS A 454 22.83 0.81 1.70
CA LYS A 454 24.14 0.15 1.70
C LYS A 454 24.00 -1.13 0.88
N ARG A 455 24.60 -1.13 -0.32
CA ARG A 455 25.06 -2.33 -1.02
C ARG A 455 25.49 -3.35 0.05
N PRO A 456 24.94 -4.57 0.06
CA PRO A 456 25.43 -5.59 0.97
C PRO A 456 26.95 -5.69 0.78
N ALA A 457 27.72 -5.48 1.85
CA ALA A 457 29.15 -5.19 1.77
C ALA A 457 30.01 -6.28 1.10
N TYR A 458 29.39 -7.40 0.70
CA TYR A 458 30.00 -8.60 0.13
C TYR A 458 29.70 -8.84 -1.37
N MET A 459 29.05 -7.92 -2.09
CA MET A 459 28.83 -8.06 -3.54
C MET A 459 29.70 -7.09 -4.32
N GLU A 460 30.53 -7.56 -5.25
CA GLU A 460 31.34 -6.71 -6.16
C GLU A 460 30.51 -6.16 -7.34
N SER A 461 30.78 -4.92 -7.76
CA SER A 461 30.29 -4.41 -9.05
C SER A 461 31.15 -5.03 -10.17
N PRO A 462 30.63 -5.17 -11.40
CA PRO A 462 31.41 -5.73 -12.51
C PRO A 462 32.70 -4.96 -12.86
N GLU A 463 32.95 -3.80 -12.24
CA GLU A 463 34.04 -2.88 -12.57
C GLU A 463 35.22 -2.91 -11.58
N ALA A 464 35.16 -3.72 -10.50
CA ALA A 464 36.26 -3.84 -9.56
C ALA A 464 37.07 -5.14 -9.78
N GLU A 465 38.26 -4.96 -10.36
CA GLU A 465 39.45 -5.82 -10.34
C GLU A 465 39.35 -7.30 -10.78
N ALA A 466 39.87 -7.53 -11.99
CA ALA A 466 40.55 -8.78 -12.33
C ALA A 466 41.83 -8.94 -11.47
N ALA A 467 41.71 -9.66 -10.36
CA ALA A 467 42.84 -10.28 -9.69
C ALA A 467 42.62 -11.79 -9.65
N GLU A 468 43.41 -12.52 -10.43
CA GLU A 468 43.47 -13.98 -10.40
C GLU A 468 43.95 -14.43 -9.00
N LEU A 469 43.04 -15.04 -8.25
CA LEU A 469 43.36 -15.89 -7.11
C LEU A 469 42.86 -17.28 -7.46
N GLU A 470 43.79 -18.11 -7.97
CA GLU A 470 43.62 -19.56 -8.01
C GLU A 470 43.38 -20.04 -6.58
N SER A 471 42.12 -20.37 -6.28
CA SER A 471 41.75 -21.11 -5.08
C SER A 471 41.43 -22.55 -5.47
N GLU A 472 41.86 -23.44 -4.59
CA GLU A 472 41.88 -24.90 -4.74
C GLU A 472 40.59 -25.45 -5.37
N VAL A 473 40.77 -26.34 -6.35
CA VAL A 473 39.68 -27.05 -7.03
C VAL A 473 38.95 -27.91 -5.99
N SER A 474 37.88 -27.35 -5.42
CA SER A 474 36.91 -28.13 -4.66
C SER A 474 36.33 -29.18 -5.59
N THR A 475 36.31 -30.43 -5.17
CA THR A 475 35.71 -31.57 -5.88
C THR A 475 34.17 -31.55 -5.83
N GLU A 476 33.56 -30.41 -5.52
CA GLU A 476 32.11 -30.28 -5.43
C GLU A 476 31.48 -30.25 -6.83
N ALA A 477 30.36 -30.94 -6.98
CA ALA A 477 29.65 -30.99 -8.25
C ALA A 477 29.10 -29.59 -8.59
N VAL A 478 29.57 -29.04 -9.72
CA VAL A 478 29.07 -27.76 -10.25
C VAL A 478 27.60 -27.94 -10.66
N ALA A 479 26.71 -27.13 -10.08
CA ALA A 479 25.30 -27.12 -10.42
C ALA A 479 25.09 -26.96 -11.94
N ASN A 480 24.07 -27.62 -12.51
CA ASN A 480 23.73 -27.49 -13.93
C ASN A 480 22.25 -27.16 -14.09
N LEU A 481 21.96 -25.94 -14.55
CA LEU A 481 20.61 -25.42 -14.71
C LEU A 481 20.11 -25.51 -16.16
N GLY A 482 20.78 -26.22 -17.05
CA GLY A 482 20.44 -26.26 -18.48
C GLY A 482 19.01 -26.75 -18.77
N LYS A 483 18.44 -27.60 -17.90
CA LYS A 483 17.04 -28.04 -17.98
C LYS A 483 16.01 -26.92 -17.77
N TRP A 484 16.42 -25.82 -17.13
CA TRP A 484 15.59 -24.67 -16.83
C TRP A 484 15.73 -23.53 -17.84
N TRP A 485 16.60 -23.65 -18.86
CA TRP A 485 16.74 -22.59 -19.86
C TRP A 485 15.39 -22.21 -20.47
N GLY A 486 15.09 -20.91 -20.45
CA GLY A 486 13.83 -20.33 -20.91
C GLY A 486 12.66 -20.49 -19.93
N GLN A 487 12.91 -20.97 -18.71
CA GLN A 487 11.86 -21.28 -17.74
C GLN A 487 12.11 -20.57 -16.40
N ALA A 488 11.01 -20.36 -15.68
CA ALA A 488 11.06 -19.94 -14.28
C ALA A 488 11.64 -21.08 -13.42
N ILE A 489 12.45 -20.74 -12.43
CA ILE A 489 12.99 -21.66 -11.43
C ILE A 489 12.61 -21.18 -10.02
N PRO A 490 11.93 -22.00 -9.20
CA PRO A 490 11.65 -21.68 -7.81
C PRO A 490 12.93 -21.38 -7.03
N PHE A 491 12.89 -20.43 -6.09
CA PHE A 491 14.07 -20.07 -5.32
C PHE A 491 14.65 -21.25 -4.53
N ASN A 492 13.80 -22.05 -3.88
CA ASN A 492 14.22 -23.27 -3.21
C ASN A 492 14.89 -24.29 -4.15
N SER A 493 14.54 -24.30 -5.44
CA SER A 493 15.16 -25.16 -6.45
C SER A 493 16.51 -24.61 -6.90
N LEU A 494 16.70 -23.29 -6.93
CA LEU A 494 18.02 -22.69 -7.09
C LEU A 494 18.97 -23.09 -5.94
N VAL A 495 18.48 -23.03 -4.70
CA VAL A 495 19.25 -23.44 -3.52
C VAL A 495 19.54 -24.95 -3.56
N ALA A 496 18.53 -25.78 -3.80
CA ALA A 496 18.69 -27.24 -3.86
C ALA A 496 19.60 -27.71 -5.01
N SER A 497 19.70 -26.92 -6.08
CA SER A 497 20.62 -27.22 -7.18
C SER A 497 22.09 -27.01 -6.83
N GLY A 498 22.37 -26.24 -5.78
CA GLY A 498 23.73 -25.79 -5.44
C GLY A 498 24.21 -24.59 -6.25
N ALA A 499 23.39 -24.00 -7.14
CA ALA A 499 23.76 -22.77 -7.85
C ALA A 499 23.78 -21.54 -6.92
N LEU A 500 22.93 -21.56 -5.90
CA LEU A 500 22.86 -20.56 -4.84
C LEU A 500 23.07 -21.25 -3.49
N VAL A 501 23.93 -20.71 -2.63
CA VAL A 501 24.30 -21.33 -1.35
C VAL A 501 23.89 -20.43 -0.21
N LYS A 502 23.16 -20.99 0.75
CA LYS A 502 22.69 -20.25 1.92
C LYS A 502 23.82 -20.07 2.95
N ASN A 503 24.01 -18.83 3.38
CA ASN A 503 24.94 -18.46 4.45
C ASN A 503 24.28 -18.63 5.84
N PRO A 504 25.06 -18.79 6.92
CA PRO A 504 24.53 -18.92 8.28
C PRO A 504 23.66 -17.73 8.75
N ASP A 505 23.89 -16.54 8.20
CA ASP A 505 23.15 -15.32 8.51
C ASP A 505 21.81 -15.20 7.73
N GLY A 506 21.49 -16.19 6.89
CA GLY A 506 20.28 -16.22 6.07
C GLY A 506 20.40 -15.50 4.73
N THR A 507 21.57 -14.93 4.41
CA THR A 507 21.88 -14.40 3.07
C THR A 507 22.33 -15.52 2.13
N TYR A 508 22.59 -15.20 0.86
CA TYR A 508 22.94 -16.18 -0.16
C TYR A 508 24.18 -15.77 -0.96
N GLY A 509 25.09 -16.72 -1.14
CA GLY A 509 26.26 -16.63 -2.02
C GLY A 509 26.09 -17.47 -3.29
N ALA A 510 27.02 -17.32 -4.23
CA ALA A 510 27.09 -18.19 -5.41
C ALA A 510 27.66 -19.56 -5.02
N GLY A 511 27.11 -20.63 -5.58
CA GLY A 511 27.73 -21.94 -5.48
C GLY A 511 28.86 -22.17 -6.49
N PRO A 512 29.56 -23.32 -6.40
CA PRO A 512 30.71 -23.63 -7.26
C PRO A 512 30.41 -23.43 -8.75
N GLY A 513 31.28 -22.70 -9.45
CA GLY A 513 31.18 -22.41 -10.88
C GLY A 513 30.22 -21.27 -11.26
N PHE A 514 29.39 -20.79 -10.34
CA PHE A 514 28.60 -19.58 -10.53
C PHE A 514 29.28 -18.36 -9.92
N LYS A 515 29.04 -17.20 -10.53
CA LYS A 515 29.33 -15.89 -9.94
C LYS A 515 28.01 -15.19 -9.66
N ARG A 516 27.94 -14.47 -8.55
CA ARG A 516 26.81 -13.61 -8.18
C ARG A 516 27.18 -12.15 -8.46
N ALA A 517 26.24 -11.40 -9.01
CA ALA A 517 26.38 -9.99 -9.31
C ALA A 517 25.07 -9.25 -9.03
N TRP A 518 25.15 -7.93 -9.01
CA TRP A 518 24.03 -7.02 -8.78
C TRP A 518 23.89 -6.07 -9.97
N ASP A 519 22.66 -5.86 -10.41
CA ASP A 519 22.33 -4.81 -11.38
C ASP A 519 21.83 -3.57 -10.62
N ASP A 520 22.70 -2.57 -10.47
CA ASP A 520 22.41 -1.31 -9.78
C ASP A 520 21.28 -0.50 -10.45
N CYS A 521 21.06 -0.69 -11.76
CA CYS A 521 20.04 0.07 -12.49
C CYS A 521 18.62 -0.41 -12.21
N SER A 522 18.46 -1.68 -11.86
CA SER A 522 17.15 -2.28 -11.55
C SER A 522 17.00 -2.75 -10.11
N ASP A 523 18.08 -2.66 -9.32
CA ASP A 523 18.21 -3.21 -7.97
C ASP A 523 17.92 -4.71 -7.90
N THR A 524 18.54 -5.47 -8.82
CA THR A 524 18.24 -6.90 -9.01
C THR A 524 19.49 -7.77 -8.93
N PRO A 525 19.51 -8.82 -8.08
CA PRO A 525 20.57 -9.81 -8.08
C PRO A 525 20.47 -10.75 -9.28
N PHE A 526 21.63 -11.25 -9.72
CA PHE A 526 21.68 -12.32 -10.71
C PHE A 526 22.89 -13.24 -10.50
N LEU A 527 22.76 -14.46 -11.02
CA LEU A 527 23.84 -15.44 -11.09
C LEU A 527 24.26 -15.60 -12.55
N TYR A 528 25.54 -15.87 -12.80
CA TYR A 528 26.00 -16.27 -14.11
C TYR A 528 27.10 -17.33 -14.04
N ASN A 529 27.12 -18.21 -15.04
CA ASN A 529 28.15 -19.19 -15.32
C ASN A 529 28.43 -19.17 -16.82
N THR A 530 29.53 -18.52 -17.21
CA THR A 530 29.91 -18.34 -18.62
C THR A 530 30.30 -19.65 -19.28
N ALA A 531 30.94 -20.57 -18.55
CA ALA A 531 31.32 -21.89 -19.05
C ALA A 531 30.09 -22.74 -19.41
N GLN A 532 29.05 -22.68 -18.59
CA GLN A 532 27.78 -23.39 -18.83
C GLN A 532 26.76 -22.57 -19.64
N LYS A 533 27.09 -21.36 -20.08
CA LYS A 533 26.16 -20.45 -20.78
C LYS A 533 24.84 -20.28 -20.04
N THR A 534 24.91 -19.99 -18.74
CA THR A 534 23.73 -19.85 -17.89
C THR A 534 23.75 -18.50 -17.17
N VAL A 535 22.65 -17.76 -17.24
CA VAL A 535 22.37 -16.58 -16.41
C VAL A 535 21.05 -16.81 -15.68
N VAL A 536 20.93 -16.39 -14.44
CA VAL A 536 19.69 -16.44 -13.67
C VAL A 536 19.41 -15.07 -13.07
N SER A 537 18.29 -14.45 -13.42
CA SER A 537 17.77 -13.27 -12.70
C SER A 537 16.72 -13.72 -11.69
N TYR A 538 16.80 -13.23 -10.45
CA TYR A 538 15.95 -13.66 -9.35
C TYR A 538 15.85 -12.56 -8.29
N ASP A 539 15.07 -12.83 -7.24
CA ASP A 539 15.02 -12.03 -6.02
C ASP A 539 15.62 -12.82 -4.86
N ASP A 540 16.34 -12.15 -3.96
CA ASP A 540 16.86 -12.74 -2.72
C ASP A 540 16.49 -11.91 -1.49
N THR A 541 16.98 -12.30 -0.31
CA THR A 541 16.66 -11.60 0.94
C THR A 541 16.98 -10.11 0.90
N SER A 542 18.01 -9.69 0.17
CA SER A 542 18.42 -8.28 0.11
C SER A 542 17.49 -7.47 -0.78
N SER A 543 17.21 -7.94 -2.01
CA SER A 543 16.31 -7.23 -2.93
C SER A 543 14.85 -7.24 -2.45
N LEU A 544 14.42 -8.35 -1.84
CA LEU A 544 13.09 -8.46 -1.25
C LEU A 544 12.89 -7.56 -0.03
N GLU A 545 13.89 -7.47 0.87
CA GLU A 545 13.86 -6.53 1.99
C GLU A 545 13.80 -5.08 1.50
N GLN A 546 14.58 -4.73 0.45
CA GLN A 546 14.57 -3.40 -0.14
C GLN A 546 13.23 -3.04 -0.79
N LYS A 547 12.63 -3.95 -1.56
CA LYS A 547 11.29 -3.74 -2.14
C LYS A 547 10.20 -3.62 -1.08
N ALA A 548 10.28 -4.41 -0.02
CA ALA A 548 9.38 -4.29 1.12
C ALA A 548 9.55 -2.96 1.87
N ALA A 549 10.79 -2.52 2.07
CA ALA A 549 11.10 -1.21 2.65
C ALA A 549 10.60 -0.06 1.75
N PHE A 550 10.70 -0.20 0.42
CA PHE A 550 10.10 0.71 -0.53
C PHE A 550 8.57 0.78 -0.38
N ALA A 551 7.89 -0.36 -0.33
CA ALA A 551 6.43 -0.41 -0.16
C ALA A 551 6.00 0.31 1.12
N LYS A 552 6.72 0.04 2.22
CA LYS A 552 6.56 0.73 3.50
C LYS A 552 6.76 2.25 3.38
N LEU A 553 7.89 2.68 2.80
CA LEU A 553 8.24 4.09 2.62
C LEU A 553 7.20 4.84 1.78
N LYS A 554 6.60 4.17 0.79
CA LYS A 554 5.57 4.75 -0.07
C LYS A 554 4.16 4.71 0.52
N GLY A 555 4.00 4.23 1.76
CA GLY A 555 2.69 4.12 2.41
C GLY A 555 1.78 3.10 1.71
N MET A 556 2.35 2.10 1.05
CA MET A 556 1.60 0.99 0.47
C MET A 556 0.95 0.16 1.58
N ALA A 557 -0.09 -0.62 1.24
CA ALA A 557 -0.71 -1.51 2.21
C ALA A 557 0.27 -2.56 2.77
N GLY A 558 1.25 -2.96 1.96
CA GLY A 558 2.24 -3.98 2.29
C GLY A 558 2.71 -4.74 1.05
N CYS A 559 3.05 -6.02 1.22
CA CYS A 559 3.56 -6.88 0.15
C CYS A 559 2.82 -8.23 0.12
N PHE A 560 2.83 -8.87 -1.05
CA PHE A 560 2.45 -10.27 -1.20
C PHE A 560 3.52 -11.04 -1.98
N THR A 561 3.63 -12.35 -1.76
CA THR A 561 4.57 -13.22 -2.49
C THR A 561 3.89 -14.17 -3.48
N TRP A 562 4.53 -14.36 -4.65
CA TRP A 562 4.23 -15.41 -5.61
C TRP A 562 5.44 -16.38 -5.73
N SER A 563 5.36 -17.61 -5.26
CA SER A 563 4.38 -18.14 -4.32
C SER A 563 5.04 -18.83 -3.12
N SER A 564 4.28 -18.96 -2.02
CA SER A 564 4.81 -19.36 -0.71
C SER A 564 5.55 -20.70 -0.66
N ASP A 565 5.25 -21.63 -1.57
CA ASP A 565 5.91 -22.93 -1.73
C ASP A 565 7.31 -22.86 -2.34
N GLN A 566 7.70 -21.71 -2.88
CA GLN A 566 8.98 -21.51 -3.56
C GLN A 566 10.05 -20.92 -2.63
N ASP A 567 9.67 -20.48 -1.41
CA ASP A 567 10.61 -20.00 -0.39
C ASP A 567 11.55 -21.12 0.08
N ASP A 568 12.75 -20.74 0.53
CA ASP A 568 13.63 -21.60 1.30
C ASP A 568 13.18 -21.64 2.78
N GLY A 569 12.09 -22.39 2.99
CA GLY A 569 11.36 -22.47 4.25
C GLY A 569 10.50 -21.23 4.47
N VAL A 570 11.08 -20.20 5.10
CA VAL A 570 10.44 -18.89 5.36
C VAL A 570 11.47 -17.76 5.34
N THR A 571 12.61 -18.00 4.70
CA THR A 571 13.78 -17.12 4.81
C THR A 571 13.55 -15.82 4.05
N LEU A 572 13.02 -15.93 2.82
CA LEU A 572 12.66 -14.77 2.01
C LEU A 572 11.48 -14.02 2.65
N GLN A 573 10.47 -14.74 3.13
CA GLN A 573 9.33 -14.11 3.81
C GLN A 573 9.76 -13.33 5.06
N LYS A 574 10.74 -13.82 5.83
CA LYS A 574 11.30 -13.10 6.99
C LYS A 574 11.99 -11.80 6.57
N ALA A 575 12.74 -11.80 5.46
CA ALA A 575 13.36 -10.59 4.93
C ALA A 575 12.32 -9.55 4.48
N ILE A 576 11.25 -9.99 3.83
CA ILE A 576 10.11 -9.13 3.45
C ILE A 576 9.47 -8.51 4.69
N ARG A 577 9.16 -9.33 5.70
CA ARG A 577 8.59 -8.84 6.98
C ARG A 577 9.51 -7.82 7.65
N LYS A 578 10.82 -8.09 7.68
CA LYS A 578 11.82 -7.16 8.21
C LYS A 578 11.79 -5.82 7.46
N GLY A 579 11.73 -5.84 6.12
CA GLY A 579 11.59 -4.61 5.31
C GLY A 579 10.29 -3.85 5.60
N LEU A 580 9.19 -4.56 5.88
CA LEU A 580 7.94 -3.96 6.35
C LEU A 580 7.98 -3.47 7.81
N GLY A 581 9.06 -3.72 8.55
CA GLY A 581 9.17 -3.41 9.98
C GLY A 581 8.38 -4.36 10.88
N LYS A 582 8.06 -5.58 10.41
CA LYS A 582 7.40 -6.64 11.16
C LYS A 582 8.45 -7.63 11.67
N LEU A 583 8.46 -7.89 12.98
CA LEU A 583 9.33 -8.90 13.62
C LEU A 583 8.82 -10.33 13.40
#